data_AF-A0A4C1TGE8-F1
#
_entry.id   AF-A0A4C1TGE8-F1
#
_cell.length_a   1.000
_cell.length_b   1.000
_cell.length_c   1.000
_cell.angle_alpha   90.00
_cell.angle_beta   90.00
_cell.angle_gamma   90.00
#
_symmetry.space_group_name_H-M   'P 1'
#
loop_
_entity.id
_entity.type
_entity.pdbx_description
1 polymer ?
#
loop_
_entity_poly.entity_id
_entity_poly.type
_entity_poly.pdbx_seq_one_letter_code
_entity_poly.pdbx_strand_id
1 'polypeptide(L)'
;MLGMPLDNITLKDLINVMPKELGNIKNIDSIAERIKIEALYAHFVKEQMKDAEQVRNEESLIIPNDIDYFSKSLSLSNEERQKLTMIQPQNIAAASRIQGVTPATIVRLLKHVKRQHNNVNSI
;
A
#
# COMPACT_ATOMS: atom_id res chain seq x y z
N MET A 1 18.84 4.09 -10.10
CA MET A 1 20.13 3.96 -9.39
C MET A 1 19.96 4.66 -8.06
N LEU A 2 20.24 3.98 -6.92
CA LEU A 2 20.25 4.62 -5.61
C LEU A 2 21.10 5.89 -5.70
N GLY A 3 20.49 7.06 -5.49
CA GLY A 3 21.23 8.32 -5.45
C GLY A 3 22.11 8.28 -4.21
N MET A 4 23.35 7.82 -4.35
CA MET A 4 24.34 8.10 -3.32
C MET A 4 24.47 9.62 -3.27
N PRO A 5 24.28 10.27 -2.10
CA PRO A 5 24.79 11.62 -1.96
C PRO A 5 26.28 11.56 -2.29
N LEU A 6 26.70 12.39 -3.25
CA LEU A 6 28.08 12.50 -3.74
C LEU A 6 29.05 13.00 -2.66
N ASP A 7 28.49 13.42 -1.53
CA ASP A 7 29.18 14.01 -0.43
C ASP A 7 29.57 12.86 0.49
N ASN A 8 30.87 12.53 0.52
CA ASN A 8 31.45 11.42 1.26
C ASN A 8 31.39 11.63 2.80
N ILE A 9 30.29 12.19 3.31
CA ILE A 9 30.06 12.62 4.68
C ILE A 9 29.93 11.40 5.58
N THR A 10 30.75 11.37 6.63
CA THR A 10 30.76 10.29 7.61
C THR A 10 30.12 10.73 8.93
N LEU A 11 29.74 9.75 9.77
CA LEU A 11 29.26 10.04 11.12
C LEU A 11 30.30 10.81 11.96
N LYS A 12 31.60 10.62 11.68
CA LYS A 12 32.69 11.34 12.35
C LYS A 12 32.68 12.83 11.99
N ASP A 13 32.38 13.17 10.74
CA ASP A 13 32.24 14.56 10.30
C ASP A 13 31.06 15.26 11.00
N LEU A 14 29.95 14.54 11.18
CA LEU A 14 28.78 15.05 11.92
C LEU A 14 29.09 15.29 13.41
N ILE A 15 29.84 14.39 14.06
CA ILE A 15 30.26 14.56 15.46
C ILE A 15 31.15 15.78 15.64
N ASN A 16 32.05 16.05 14.68
CA ASN A 16 32.92 17.23 14.73
C ASN A 16 32.15 18.55 14.66
N VAL A 17 31.06 18.59 13.88
CA VAL A 17 30.22 19.79 13.75
C VAL A 17 29.22 19.93 14.92
N MET A 18 28.77 18.82 15.50
CA MET A 18 27.77 18.78 16.57
C MET A 18 28.23 17.97 17.80
N PRO A 19 29.31 18.39 18.47
CA PRO A 19 29.91 17.60 19.55
C PRO A 19 29.05 17.57 20.82
N LYS A 20 28.20 18.57 21.07
CA LYS A 20 27.33 18.60 22.25
C LYS A 20 26.22 17.55 22.18
N GLU A 21 25.71 17.30 20.97
CA GLU A 21 24.59 16.39 20.71
C GLU A 21 25.07 14.95 20.45
N LEU A 22 26.19 14.80 19.73
CA LEU A 22 26.66 13.49 19.24
C LEU A 22 27.94 12.98 19.93
N GLY A 23 28.60 13.81 20.75
CA GLY A 23 29.89 13.46 21.38
C GLY A 23 29.85 12.31 22.39
N ASN A 24 28.67 11.95 22.89
CA ASN A 24 28.48 10.88 23.88
C ASN A 24 28.15 9.50 23.26
N ILE A 25 28.13 9.38 21.92
CA ILE A 25 27.83 8.11 21.26
C ILE A 25 28.99 7.13 21.48
N LYS A 26 28.72 6.05 22.22
CA LYS A 26 29.65 4.92 22.39
C LYS A 26 29.53 3.96 21.20
N ASN A 27 30.61 3.24 20.86
CA ASN A 27 30.64 2.28 19.76
C ASN A 27 30.30 2.87 18.37
N ILE A 28 30.85 4.06 18.07
CA ILE A 28 30.65 4.77 16.80
C ILE A 28 30.85 3.88 15.58
N ASP A 29 31.88 3.04 15.54
CA ASP A 29 32.17 2.23 14.35
C ASP A 29 31.07 1.20 14.06
N SER A 30 30.45 0.62 15.10
CA SER A 30 29.33 -0.34 14.94
C SER A 30 28.01 0.34 14.57
N ILE A 31 27.77 1.56 15.09
CA ILE A 31 26.51 2.29 14.88
C ILE A 31 26.53 3.06 13.55
N ALA A 32 27.70 3.52 13.10
CA ALA A 32 27.85 4.32 11.89
C ALA A 32 27.33 3.62 10.63
N GLU A 33 27.61 2.33 10.47
CA GLU A 33 27.13 1.56 9.32
C GLU A 33 25.60 1.47 9.32
N ARG A 34 25.00 1.17 10.47
CA ARG A 34 23.55 1.07 10.59
C ARG A 34 22.85 2.40 10.35
N ILE A 35 23.34 3.49 10.94
CA ILE A 35 22.79 4.84 10.70
C ILE A 35 22.90 5.19 9.22
N LYS A 36 24.04 4.89 8.57
CA LYS A 36 24.23 5.14 7.14
C LYS A 36 23.19 4.38 6.31
N ILE A 37 23.00 3.09 6.57
CA ILE A 37 21.99 2.27 5.88
C ILE A 37 20.60 2.86 6.13
N GLU A 38 20.21 3.05 7.39
CA GLU A 38 18.87 3.55 7.74
C GLU A 38 18.61 4.93 7.12
N ALA A 39 19.58 5.85 7.12
CA ALA A 39 19.44 7.17 6.51
C ALA A 39 19.30 7.08 4.98
N LEU A 40 20.12 6.26 4.31
CA LEU A 40 20.06 6.07 2.86
C LEU A 40 18.72 5.45 2.42
N TYR A 41 18.18 4.53 3.23
CA TYR A 41 16.95 3.81 2.91
C TYR A 41 15.69 4.46 3.49
N ALA A 42 15.79 5.43 4.40
CA ALA A 42 14.64 6.02 5.10
C ALA A 42 13.55 6.51 4.13
N HIS A 43 13.95 7.16 3.04
CA HIS A 43 13.01 7.64 2.02
C HIS A 43 12.30 6.49 1.31
N PHE A 44 13.06 5.50 0.85
CA PHE A 44 12.54 4.33 0.14
C PHE A 44 11.64 3.47 1.03
N VAL A 45 12.03 3.23 2.29
CA VAL A 45 11.22 2.50 3.26
C VAL A 45 9.89 3.23 3.48
N LYS A 46 9.91 4.56 3.59
CA LYS A 46 8.67 5.35 3.73
C LYS A 46 7.75 5.23 2.53
N GLU A 47 8.29 5.24 1.31
CA GLU A 47 7.49 5.02 0.09
C GLU A 47 6.94 3.60 0.03
N GLN A 48 7.77 2.59 0.26
CA GLN A 48 7.35 1.18 0.28
C GLN A 48 6.27 0.91 1.34
N MET A 49 6.35 1.56 2.51
CA MET A 49 5.33 1.43 3.54
C MET A 49 3.98 2.00 3.08
N LYS A 50 3.96 3.12 2.35
CA LYS A 50 2.72 3.67 1.78
C LYS A 50 2.12 2.73 0.74
N ASP A 51 2.94 2.17 -0.14
CA ASP A 51 2.49 1.20 -1.14
C ASP A 51 1.90 -0.05 -0.46
N ALA A 52 2.58 -0.57 0.56
CA ALA A 52 2.10 -1.72 1.34
C ALA A 52 0.79 -1.43 2.07
N GLU A 53 0.60 -0.20 2.58
CA GLU A 53 -0.65 0.23 3.20
C GLU A 53 -1.78 0.31 2.17
N GLN A 54 -1.52 0.83 0.97
CA GLN A 54 -2.50 0.85 -0.11
C GLN A 54 -2.95 -0.57 -0.48
N VAL A 55 -2.01 -1.50 -0.67
CA VAL A 55 -2.33 -2.91 -0.97
C VAL A 55 -3.18 -3.53 0.14
N ARG A 56 -2.83 -3.32 1.41
CA ARG A 56 -3.64 -3.81 2.55
C ARG A 56 -5.05 -3.24 2.55
N ASN A 57 -5.19 -1.94 2.26
CA ASN A 57 -6.49 -1.30 2.17
C ASN A 57 -7.34 -1.93 1.06
N GLU A 58 -6.76 -2.21 -0.11
CA GLU A 58 -7.44 -2.88 -1.22
C GLU A 58 -7.83 -4.34 -0.88
N GLU A 59 -6.99 -5.08 -0.17
CA GLU A 59 -7.27 -6.45 0.28
C GLU A 59 -8.32 -6.50 1.40
N SER A 60 -8.38 -5.47 2.25
CA SER A 60 -9.36 -5.37 3.35
C SER A 60 -10.80 -5.12 2.88
N LEU A 61 -10.98 -4.67 1.64
CA LEU A 61 -12.29 -4.42 1.05
C LEU A 61 -12.89 -5.73 0.55
N ILE A 62 -13.49 -6.46 1.49
CA ILE A 62 -14.15 -7.74 1.26
C ILE A 62 -15.39 -7.53 0.39
N ILE A 63 -15.54 -8.39 -0.61
CA ILE A 63 -16.77 -8.49 -1.39
C ILE A 63 -17.70 -9.46 -0.65
N PRO A 64 -18.93 -9.06 -0.28
CA PRO A 64 -19.88 -9.94 0.36
C PRO A 64 -20.18 -11.18 -0.50
N ASN A 65 -20.27 -12.36 0.12
CA ASN A 65 -20.52 -13.62 -0.60
C ASN A 65 -21.91 -13.66 -1.26
N ASP A 66 -22.84 -12.83 -0.81
CA ASP A 66 -24.21 -12.70 -1.30
C ASP A 66 -24.38 -11.57 -2.33
N ILE A 67 -23.28 -11.04 -2.87
CA ILE A 67 -23.35 -9.98 -3.88
C ILE A 67 -24.09 -10.45 -5.14
N ASP A 68 -25.09 -9.68 -5.55
CA ASP A 68 -25.78 -9.88 -6.81
C ASP A 68 -25.06 -9.14 -7.96
N TYR A 69 -24.17 -9.85 -8.67
CA TYR A 69 -23.50 -9.31 -9.85
C TYR A 69 -24.45 -9.00 -11.02
N PHE A 70 -25.68 -9.53 -11.02
CA PHE A 70 -26.69 -9.23 -12.05
C PHE A 70 -27.47 -7.95 -11.74
N SER A 71 -27.30 -7.39 -10.53
CA SER A 71 -27.96 -6.17 -10.12
C SER A 71 -27.68 -5.02 -11.11
N LYS A 72 -28.75 -4.39 -11.58
CA LYS A 72 -28.67 -3.19 -12.43
C LYS A 72 -27.89 -2.04 -11.76
N SER A 73 -27.77 -2.05 -10.44
CA SER A 73 -27.04 -1.03 -9.69
C SER A 73 -25.51 -1.07 -9.88
N LEU A 74 -24.96 -2.24 -10.23
CA LEU A 74 -23.53 -2.43 -10.49
C LEU A 74 -23.14 -2.08 -11.93
N SER A 75 -24.11 -2.01 -12.87
CA SER A 75 -23.89 -1.64 -14.28
C SER A 75 -22.72 -2.38 -14.94
N LEU A 76 -22.64 -3.69 -14.77
CA LEU A 76 -21.58 -4.54 -15.33
C LEU A 76 -21.91 -4.96 -16.76
N SER A 77 -20.89 -5.09 -17.62
CA SER A 77 -21.05 -5.73 -18.92
C SER A 77 -21.35 -7.23 -18.79
N ASN A 78 -21.77 -7.87 -19.87
CA ASN A 78 -22.02 -9.32 -19.87
C ASN A 78 -20.75 -10.11 -19.56
N GLU A 79 -19.61 -9.72 -20.14
CA GLU A 79 -18.33 -10.38 -19.91
C GLU A 79 -17.87 -10.24 -18.45
N GLU A 80 -17.93 -9.03 -17.89
CA GLU A 80 -17.57 -8.78 -16.50
C GLU A 80 -18.46 -9.56 -15.52
N ARG A 81 -19.78 -9.60 -15.77
CA ARG A 81 -20.72 -10.39 -14.96
C ARG A 81 -20.37 -11.86 -14.99
N GLN A 82 -20.15 -12.41 -16.18
CA GLN A 82 -19.84 -13.83 -16.34
C GLN A 82 -18.54 -14.19 -15.59
N LYS A 83 -17.51 -13.35 -15.72
CA LYS A 83 -16.21 -13.58 -15.07
C LYS A 83 -16.28 -13.44 -13.56
N LEU A 84 -16.91 -12.38 -13.04
CA LEU A 84 -17.06 -12.15 -11.60
C LEU A 84 -17.92 -13.24 -10.95
N THR A 85 -19.00 -13.67 -11.61
CA THR A 85 -19.88 -14.74 -11.11
C THR A 85 -19.16 -16.09 -11.09
N MET A 86 -18.32 -16.36 -12.10
CA MET A 86 -17.57 -17.62 -12.19
C MET A 86 -16.42 -17.69 -11.17
N ILE A 87 -15.68 -16.59 -10.99
CA ILE A 87 -14.48 -16.56 -10.15
C ILE A 87 -14.80 -16.29 -8.69
N GLN A 88 -15.87 -15.53 -8.41
CA GLN A 88 -16.28 -15.12 -7.05
C GLN A 88 -15.10 -14.56 -6.23
N PRO A 89 -14.50 -13.42 -6.65
CA PRO A 89 -13.37 -12.85 -5.93
C PRO A 89 -13.77 -12.44 -4.50
N GLN A 90 -12.93 -12.79 -3.53
CA GLN A 90 -13.19 -12.52 -2.10
C GLN A 90 -13.03 -11.04 -1.72
N ASN A 91 -12.24 -10.28 -2.47
CA ASN A 91 -12.00 -8.87 -2.23
C ASN A 91 -11.75 -8.10 -3.53
N ILE A 92 -11.73 -6.77 -3.43
CA ILE A 92 -11.54 -5.89 -4.58
C ILE A 92 -10.19 -6.12 -5.28
N ALA A 93 -9.13 -6.39 -4.50
CA ALA A 93 -7.80 -6.69 -5.05
C ALA A 93 -7.75 -8.00 -5.87
N ALA A 94 -8.60 -8.99 -5.56
CA ALA A 94 -8.75 -10.19 -6.35
C ALA A 94 -9.55 -9.92 -7.63
N ALA A 95 -10.62 -9.11 -7.52
CA ALA A 95 -11.43 -8.72 -8.67
C ALA A 95 -10.62 -7.94 -9.73
N SER A 96 -9.70 -7.07 -9.32
CA SER A 96 -8.86 -6.27 -10.23
C SER A 96 -7.86 -7.10 -11.04
N ARG A 97 -7.50 -8.29 -10.57
CA ARG A 97 -6.60 -9.23 -11.26
C ARG A 97 -7.31 -10.12 -12.29
N ILE A 98 -8.63 -10.09 -12.35
CA ILE A 98 -9.40 -10.89 -13.30
C ILE A 98 -9.26 -10.28 -14.69
N GLN A 99 -8.70 -11.05 -15.63
CA GLN A 99 -8.54 -10.61 -17.01
C GLN A 99 -9.89 -10.22 -17.62
N GLY A 100 -9.98 -9.02 -18.20
CA GLY A 100 -11.22 -8.48 -18.79
C GLY A 100 -12.17 -7.82 -17.80
N VAL A 101 -11.84 -7.78 -16.50
CA VAL A 101 -12.45 -6.84 -15.56
C VAL A 101 -11.77 -5.49 -15.70
N THR A 102 -12.55 -4.45 -15.97
CA THR A 102 -12.03 -3.10 -16.22
C THR A 102 -11.87 -2.29 -14.92
N PRO A 103 -10.97 -1.28 -14.89
CA PRO A 103 -10.87 -0.36 -13.75
C PRO A 103 -12.21 0.33 -13.41
N ALA A 104 -13.03 0.64 -14.41
CA ALA A 104 -14.35 1.22 -14.20
C ALA A 104 -15.28 0.28 -13.41
N THR A 105 -15.22 -1.02 -13.68
CA THR A 105 -15.97 -2.04 -12.92
C THR A 105 -15.48 -2.16 -11.48
N ILE A 106 -14.17 -2.08 -11.25
CA ILE A 106 -13.61 -2.06 -9.89
C ILE A 106 -14.15 -0.87 -9.09
N VAL A 107 -14.23 0.31 -9.69
CA VAL A 107 -14.82 1.50 -9.04
C VAL A 107 -16.31 1.31 -8.72
N ARG A 108 -17.07 0.68 -9.63
CA ARG A 108 -18.49 0.38 -9.40
C ARG A 108 -18.68 -0.61 -8.25
N LEU A 109 -17.86 -1.66 -8.21
CA LEU A 109 -17.85 -2.68 -7.16
C LEU A 109 -17.49 -2.08 -5.80
N LEU A 110 -16.44 -1.26 -5.75
CA LEU A 110 -16.04 -0.49 -4.56
C LEU A 110 -17.19 0.36 -4.00
N LYS A 111 -17.88 1.11 -4.88
CA LYS A 111 -19.02 1.94 -4.47
C LYS A 111 -20.18 1.09 -3.93
N HIS A 112 -20.43 -0.07 -4.54
CA HIS A 112 -21.47 -0.99 -4.10
C HIS A 112 -21.17 -1.56 -2.70
N VAL A 113 -19.95 -2.09 -2.50
CA VAL A 113 -19.49 -2.67 -1.24
C VAL A 113 -19.49 -1.63 -0.10
N LYS A 114 -18.94 -0.43 -0.33
CA LYS A 114 -18.96 0.65 0.68
C LYS A 114 -20.37 1.09 1.07
N ARG A 115 -21.32 1.11 0.12
CA ARG A 115 -22.71 1.47 0.42
C ARG A 115 -23.38 0.42 1.31
N GLN A 116 -23.11 -0.87 1.08
CA GLN A 116 -23.63 -1.92 1.95
C GLN A 116 -23.04 -1.86 3.36
N HIS A 117 -21.73 -1.66 3.51
CA HIS A 117 -21.09 -1.51 4.83
C HIS A 117 -21.68 -0.34 5.64
N ASN A 118 -21.93 0.80 5.01
CA ASN A 118 -22.53 1.95 5.70
C ASN A 118 -23.97 1.70 6.14
N ASN A 119 -24.73 0.90 5.39
CA ASN A 119 -26.11 0.55 5.75
C ASN A 119 -26.15 -0.45 6.93
N VAL A 120 -25.16 -1.35 7.04
CA VAL A 120 -25.06 -2.29 8.17
C VAL A 120 -24.64 -1.57 9.47
N ASN A 121 -23.80 -0.54 9.38
CA ASN A 121 -23.38 0.26 10.54
C ASN A 121 -24.37 1.35 10.97
N SER A 122 -25.51 1.48 10.29
CA SER A 122 -26.55 2.49 10.58
C SER A 122 -27.81 1.90 11.21
N ILE A 123 -27.74 0.68 11.74
CA ILE A 123 -28.81 -0.03 12.46
C ILE A 123 -28.31 -0.36 13.87
#